data_AF-A0A1C6F5I9-F1
#
_entry.id   AF-A0A1C6F5I9-F1
#
_cell.length_a   1.000
_cell.length_b   1.000
_cell.length_c   1.000
_cell.angle_alpha   90.00
_cell.angle_beta   90.00
_cell.angle_gamma   90.00
#
_symmetry.space_group_name_H-M   'P 1'
#
loop_
_entity.id
_entity.type
_entity.pdbx_description
1 polymer ?
#
loop_
_entity_poly.entity_id
_entity_poly.type
_entity_poly.pdbx_seq_one_letter_code
_entity_poly.pdbx_strand_id
1 'polypeptide(L)'
;MGHDGPFHLAIANGKPILRGMGLYHGKQGTGVSVEAKVKAGDITNLGCTQTIDGKLKFIITEAEATNGSIMTIGNTQTPVRFHKDPDAYMDEWFAQAPTHHFAMSVGHNASLFEKIAVLLEIPAVVLDR
;
A
#
# COMPACT_ATOMS: atom_id res chain seq x y z
N MET A 1 2.20 -2.05 -6.16
CA MET A 1 2.27 -1.13 -5.00
C MET A 1 3.67 -1.10 -4.42
N GLY A 2 4.23 0.06 -4.10
CA GLY A 2 5.65 0.17 -3.77
C GLY A 2 6.08 1.56 -3.31
N HIS A 3 7.35 1.69 -2.93
CA HIS A 3 8.00 2.92 -2.45
C HIS A 3 9.50 2.88 -2.74
N ASP A 4 10.15 4.03 -2.73
CA ASP A 4 11.58 4.26 -3.04
C ASP A 4 12.59 3.75 -1.97
N GLY A 5 12.19 2.85 -1.07
CA GLY A 5 13.08 2.21 -0.08
C GLY A 5 12.46 1.92 1.29
N PRO A 6 11.77 2.88 1.93
CA PRO A 6 11.06 2.67 3.19
C PRO A 6 10.10 1.48 3.13
N PHE A 7 10.27 0.53 4.06
CA PHE A 7 9.47 -0.69 4.11
C PHE A 7 9.49 -1.32 5.50
N HIS A 8 8.37 -1.92 5.91
CA HIS A 8 8.27 -2.57 7.21
C HIS A 8 8.73 -4.04 7.15
N LEU A 9 9.86 -4.36 7.77
CA LEU A 9 10.50 -5.69 7.67
C LEU A 9 9.60 -6.86 8.11
N ALA A 10 8.68 -6.66 9.05
CA ALA A 10 7.82 -7.74 9.54
C ALA A 10 6.89 -8.34 8.45
N ILE A 11 6.57 -7.56 7.42
CA ILE A 11 5.72 -8.00 6.30
C ILE A 11 6.53 -8.37 5.05
N ALA A 12 7.87 -8.36 5.13
CA ALA A 12 8.75 -8.66 4.00
C ALA A 12 8.67 -10.14 3.57
N ASN A 13 8.69 -10.38 2.27
CA ASN A 13 8.93 -11.69 1.70
C ASN A 13 10.44 -12.02 1.71
N GLY A 14 10.92 -12.50 2.85
CA GLY A 14 12.32 -12.83 3.06
C GLY A 14 13.19 -11.60 3.40
N LYS A 15 14.51 -11.75 3.25
CA LYS A 15 15.47 -10.68 3.56
C LYS A 15 15.46 -9.63 2.44
N PRO A 16 15.36 -8.32 2.76
CA PRO A 16 15.52 -7.27 1.76
C PRO A 16 16.88 -7.33 1.06
N ILE A 17 16.89 -6.89 -0.19
CA ILE A 17 18.08 -6.88 -1.05
C ILE A 17 18.59 -5.43 -1.11
N LEU A 18 19.87 -5.23 -0.81
CA LEU A 18 20.54 -3.95 -1.03
C LEU A 18 21.02 -3.86 -2.47
N ARG A 19 20.63 -2.81 -3.20
CA ARG A 19 21.06 -2.56 -4.58
C ARG A 19 21.85 -1.26 -4.66
N GLY A 20 23.01 -1.30 -5.31
CA GLY A 20 23.74 -0.10 -5.69
C GLY A 20 23.05 0.60 -6.86
N MET A 21 22.79 1.90 -6.71
CA MET A 21 22.11 2.74 -7.69
C MET A 21 23.10 3.71 -8.32
N GLY A 22 23.21 3.68 -9.65
CA GLY A 22 24.03 4.62 -10.42
C GLY A 22 23.47 6.05 -10.44
N LEU A 23 22.16 6.19 -10.25
CA LEU A 23 21.44 7.45 -10.05
C LEU A 23 20.47 7.26 -8.88
N TYR A 24 20.67 8.00 -7.79
CA TYR A 24 19.91 7.80 -6.55
C TYR A 24 18.56 8.55 -6.60
N HIS A 25 17.49 7.88 -7.03
CA HIS A 25 16.11 8.41 -7.07
C HIS A 25 16.01 9.83 -7.69
N GLY A 26 16.73 10.05 -8.79
CA GLY A 26 16.76 11.35 -9.49
C GLY A 26 17.66 12.41 -8.86
N LYS A 27 18.40 12.08 -7.79
CA LYS A 27 19.44 12.94 -7.18
C LYS A 27 20.79 12.68 -7.84
N GLN A 28 21.65 13.71 -7.86
CA GLN A 28 23.04 13.54 -8.30
C GLN A 28 23.79 12.57 -7.38
N GLY A 29 24.57 11.69 -7.98
CA GLY A 29 25.43 10.73 -7.28
C GLY A 29 24.86 9.31 -7.23
N THR A 30 25.61 8.44 -6.56
CA THR A 30 25.29 7.02 -6.36
C THR A 30 24.78 6.79 -4.93
N GLY A 31 24.03 5.72 -4.73
CA GLY A 31 23.51 5.36 -3.42
C GLY A 31 23.14 3.89 -3.32
N VAL A 32 22.68 3.48 -2.14
CA VAL A 32 22.14 2.13 -1.91
C VAL A 32 20.65 2.23 -1.70
N SER A 33 19.88 1.41 -2.40
CA SER A 33 18.44 1.30 -2.22
C SER A 33 18.05 -0.07 -1.69
N VAL A 34 16.89 -0.14 -1.04
CA VAL A 34 16.36 -1.35 -0.42
C VAL A 34 15.23 -1.90 -1.27
N GLU A 35 15.46 -3.06 -1.88
CA GLU A 35 14.44 -3.79 -2.63
C GLU A 35 13.81 -4.86 -1.73
N ALA A 36 12.48 -4.80 -1.62
CA ALA A 36 11.68 -5.77 -0.88
C ALA A 36 10.27 -5.85 -1.49
N LYS A 37 9.55 -6.91 -1.16
CA LYS A 37 8.11 -7.01 -1.44
C LYS A 37 7.39 -7.62 -0.25
N VAL A 38 6.08 -7.40 -0.15
CA VAL A 38 5.24 -8.01 0.88
C VAL A 38 5.12 -9.53 0.63
N LYS A 39 4.98 -10.31 1.71
CA LYS A 39 4.66 -11.74 1.65
C LYS A 39 3.42 -11.97 0.78
N ALA A 40 3.46 -13.01 -0.04
CA ALA A 40 2.29 -13.35 -0.85
C ALA A 40 1.13 -13.82 0.05
N GLY A 41 -0.09 -13.54 -0.38
CA GLY A 41 -1.33 -13.83 0.33
C GLY A 41 -2.17 -12.58 0.57
N ASP A 42 -3.18 -12.75 1.41
CA ASP A 42 -4.15 -11.72 1.76
C ASP A 42 -3.47 -10.48 2.33
N ILE A 43 -3.98 -9.31 1.93
CA ILE A 43 -3.56 -8.02 2.44
C ILE A 43 -4.78 -7.10 2.67
N THR A 44 -4.58 -6.08 3.49
CA THR A 44 -5.50 -4.95 3.60
C THR A 44 -4.73 -3.65 3.52
N ASN A 45 -5.17 -2.77 2.62
CA ASN A 45 -4.74 -1.39 2.52
C ASN A 45 -5.65 -0.49 3.35
N LEU A 46 -5.05 0.39 4.14
CA LEU A 46 -5.71 1.45 4.88
C LEU A 46 -5.19 2.80 4.38
N GLY A 47 -6.00 3.48 3.57
CA GLY A 47 -5.80 4.87 3.21
C GLY A 47 -6.36 5.81 4.26
N CYS A 48 -5.73 6.97 4.41
CA CYS A 48 -6.22 8.07 5.21
C CYS A 48 -6.32 9.32 4.33
N THR A 49 -7.46 10.00 4.41
CA THR A 49 -7.72 11.26 3.73
C THR A 49 -8.48 12.22 4.64
N GLN A 50 -8.85 13.38 4.12
CA GLN A 50 -9.55 14.44 4.82
C GLN A 50 -10.83 14.83 4.08
N THR A 51 -11.89 15.10 4.84
CA THR A 51 -13.15 15.65 4.32
C THR A 51 -13.08 17.17 4.20
N ILE A 52 -14.06 17.78 3.52
CA ILE A 52 -14.10 19.24 3.31
C ILE A 52 -14.19 20.04 4.62
N ASP A 53 -14.80 19.47 5.67
CA ASP A 53 -14.86 20.06 7.02
C ASP A 53 -13.60 19.76 7.87
N GLY A 54 -12.57 19.19 7.25
CA GLY A 54 -11.26 19.00 7.86
C GLY A 54 -11.12 17.75 8.73
N LYS A 55 -12.12 16.86 8.76
CA LYS A 55 -12.07 15.61 9.54
C LYS A 55 -11.33 14.52 8.78
N LEU A 56 -10.71 13.60 9.50
CA LEU A 56 -10.10 12.42 8.89
C LEU A 56 -11.18 11.47 8.35
N LYS A 57 -10.83 10.73 7.31
CA LYS A 57 -11.62 9.63 6.76
C LYS A 57 -10.70 8.48 6.37
N PHE A 58 -11.12 7.26 6.66
CA PHE A 58 -10.42 6.05 6.23
C PHE A 58 -11.01 5.45 4.95
N ILE A 59 -10.13 4.85 4.14
CA ILE A 59 -10.50 4.11 2.94
C ILE A 59 -9.84 2.73 3.07
N ILE A 60 -10.65 1.67 3.06
CA ILE A 60 -10.20 0.32 3.38
C ILE A 60 -10.43 -0.57 2.16
N THR A 61 -9.40 -1.34 1.80
CA THR A 61 -9.44 -2.27 0.67
C THR A 61 -8.75 -3.58 1.05
N GLU A 62 -9.41 -4.71 0.83
CA GLU A 62 -8.82 -6.05 0.89
C GLU A 62 -8.41 -6.48 -0.51
N ALA A 63 -7.27 -7.17 -0.59
CA ALA A 63 -6.68 -7.61 -1.84
C ALA A 63 -5.72 -8.76 -1.58
N GLU A 64 -5.02 -9.21 -2.62
CA GLU A 64 -3.99 -10.23 -2.52
C GLU A 64 -2.65 -9.69 -3.02
N ALA A 65 -1.61 -9.80 -2.19
CA ALA A 65 -0.24 -9.68 -2.64
C ALA A 65 0.18 -10.96 -3.38
N THR A 66 0.60 -10.85 -4.64
CA THR A 66 0.90 -12.01 -5.48
C THR A 66 2.40 -12.22 -5.68
N ASN A 67 2.73 -13.35 -6.30
CA ASN A 67 4.09 -13.64 -6.76
C ASN A 67 4.40 -13.18 -8.18
N GLY A 68 3.67 -12.17 -8.67
CA GLY A 68 3.95 -11.56 -9.96
C GLY A 68 5.40 -11.06 -10.09
N SER A 69 5.84 -10.90 -11.34
CA SER A 69 7.14 -10.32 -11.66
C SER A 69 7.24 -8.87 -11.17
N ILE A 70 8.41 -8.47 -10.69
CA ILE A 70 8.72 -7.10 -10.27
C ILE A 70 9.90 -6.58 -11.07
N MET A 71 9.99 -5.26 -11.22
CA MET A 71 11.21 -4.64 -11.78
C MET A 71 12.33 -4.68 -10.72
N THR A 72 13.56 -4.97 -11.12
CA THR A 72 14.72 -5.04 -10.21
C THR A 72 15.46 -3.71 -10.15
N ILE A 73 14.75 -2.64 -9.78
CA ILE A 73 15.23 -1.25 -9.82
C ILE A 73 15.60 -0.70 -8.44
N GLY A 74 15.70 -1.55 -7.41
CA GLY A 74 16.10 -1.14 -6.07
C GLY A 74 14.95 -0.59 -5.22
N ASN A 75 13.70 -0.65 -5.68
CA ASN A 75 12.55 -0.16 -4.95
C ASN A 75 11.73 -1.29 -4.36
N THR A 76 10.93 -0.96 -3.36
CA THR A 76 9.94 -1.92 -2.85
C THR A 76 8.80 -2.04 -3.85
N GLN A 77 8.45 -3.26 -4.25
CA GLN A 77 7.42 -3.50 -5.25
C GLN A 77 6.68 -4.79 -4.97
N THR A 78 5.40 -4.67 -4.68
CA THR A 78 4.48 -5.78 -4.45
C THR A 78 3.43 -5.75 -5.55
N PRO A 79 3.37 -6.76 -6.43
CA PRO A 79 2.23 -6.96 -7.33
C PRO A 79 0.99 -7.29 -6.49
N VAL A 80 -0.07 -6.52 -6.67
CA VAL A 80 -1.32 -6.67 -5.92
C VAL A 80 -2.43 -6.97 -6.90
N ARG A 81 -3.23 -7.99 -6.59
CA ARG A 81 -4.45 -8.35 -7.29
C ARG A 81 -5.65 -7.90 -6.45
N PHE A 82 -6.44 -7.00 -7.00
CA PHE A 82 -7.74 -6.61 -6.48
C PHE A 82 -8.80 -7.58 -7.01
N HIS A 83 -9.96 -7.62 -6.36
CA HIS A 83 -11.08 -8.47 -6.79
C HIS A 83 -11.81 -7.83 -7.98
N LYS A 84 -11.92 -6.50 -7.96
CA LYS A 84 -12.39 -5.70 -9.09
C LYS A 84 -11.32 -5.54 -10.17
N ASP A 85 -11.79 -5.22 -11.37
CA ASP A 85 -10.89 -4.75 -12.41
C ASP A 85 -10.20 -3.43 -11.97
N PRO A 86 -9.00 -3.13 -12.49
CA PRO A 86 -8.24 -1.97 -12.03
C PRO A 86 -8.96 -0.66 -12.28
N ASP A 87 -9.68 -0.50 -13.39
CA ASP A 87 -10.28 0.78 -13.77
C ASP A 87 -11.45 1.12 -12.84
N ALA A 88 -12.36 0.15 -12.61
CA ALA A 88 -13.48 0.30 -11.69
C ALA A 88 -13.01 0.51 -10.25
N TYR A 89 -11.98 -0.24 -9.81
CA TYR A 89 -11.39 -0.02 -8.49
C TYR A 89 -10.81 1.39 -8.34
N MET A 90 -10.06 1.86 -9.34
CA MET A 90 -9.43 3.18 -9.29
C MET A 90 -10.48 4.30 -9.32
N ASP A 91 -11.58 4.17 -10.07
CA ASP A 91 -12.70 5.12 -10.06
C ASP A 91 -13.32 5.24 -8.66
N GLU A 92 -13.61 4.10 -8.02
CA GLU A 92 -14.14 4.09 -6.65
C GLU A 92 -13.17 4.69 -5.64
N TRP A 93 -11.87 4.36 -5.76
CA TRP A 93 -10.81 4.88 -4.91
C TRP A 93 -10.69 6.41 -5.06
N PHE A 94 -10.63 6.92 -6.29
CA PHE A 94 -10.52 8.36 -6.57
C PHE A 94 -11.76 9.14 -6.15
N ALA A 95 -12.95 8.54 -6.23
CA ALA A 95 -14.19 9.15 -5.72
C ALA A 95 -14.13 9.43 -4.20
N GLN A 96 -13.22 8.78 -3.46
CA GLN A 96 -13.01 9.04 -2.03
C GLN A 96 -11.99 10.15 -1.73
N ALA A 97 -11.47 10.84 -2.75
CA ALA A 97 -10.40 11.85 -2.64
C ALA A 97 -9.17 11.35 -1.87
N PRO A 98 -8.52 10.26 -2.29
CA PRO A 98 -7.46 9.60 -1.54
C PRO A 98 -6.14 10.37 -1.63
N THR A 99 -5.24 10.11 -0.68
CA THR A 99 -3.81 10.38 -0.91
C THR A 99 -3.17 9.18 -1.64
N HIS A 100 -1.97 9.36 -2.18
CA HIS A 100 -1.23 8.24 -2.79
C HIS A 100 -0.54 7.35 -1.76
N HIS A 101 -0.46 7.78 -0.49
CA HIS A 101 0.11 7.01 0.62
C HIS A 101 -0.98 6.21 1.35
N PHE A 102 -0.64 5.00 1.77
CA PHE A 102 -1.51 4.13 2.55
C PHE A 102 -0.65 3.16 3.38
N ALA A 103 -1.22 2.63 4.46
CA ALA A 103 -0.63 1.52 5.18
C ALA A 103 -1.08 0.20 4.55
N MET A 104 -0.18 -0.79 4.45
CA MET A 104 -0.51 -2.14 4.02
C MET A 104 -0.25 -3.12 5.17
N SER A 105 -1.24 -3.96 5.46
CA SER A 105 -1.17 -5.03 6.46
C SER A 105 -1.32 -6.39 5.78
N VAL A 106 -0.75 -7.44 6.38
CA VAL A 106 -0.94 -8.83 5.94
C VAL A 106 -2.22 -9.38 6.60
N GLY A 107 -2.99 -10.13 5.83
CA GLY A 107 -4.31 -10.65 6.18
C GLY A 107 -5.45 -9.73 5.75
N HIS A 108 -6.66 -10.28 5.74
CA HIS A 108 -7.92 -9.55 5.60
C HIS A 108 -8.35 -8.98 6.95
N ASN A 109 -8.00 -7.72 7.16
CA ASN A 109 -8.16 -6.97 8.40
C ASN A 109 -9.21 -5.86 8.31
N ALA A 110 -10.00 -5.77 7.25
CA ALA A 110 -10.95 -4.67 7.10
C ALA A 110 -11.96 -4.64 8.25
N SER A 111 -12.42 -5.79 8.73
CA SER A 111 -13.35 -5.86 9.87
C SER A 111 -12.75 -5.31 11.17
N LEU A 112 -11.43 -5.40 11.33
CA LEU A 112 -10.72 -4.79 12.45
C LEU A 112 -10.64 -3.27 12.27
N PHE A 113 -10.25 -2.80 11.09
CA PHE A 113 -10.14 -1.37 10.81
C PHE A 113 -11.50 -0.65 10.86
N GLU A 114 -12.58 -1.29 10.43
CA GLU A 114 -13.94 -0.77 10.59
C GLU A 114 -14.30 -0.56 12.07
N LYS A 115 -13.98 -1.53 12.94
CA LYS A 115 -14.20 -1.39 14.40
C LYS A 115 -13.38 -0.24 14.99
N ILE A 116 -12.13 -0.09 14.56
CA ILE A 116 -11.28 1.03 14.99
C ILE A 116 -11.85 2.37 14.50
N ALA A 117 -12.31 2.45 13.25
CA ALA A 117 -12.94 3.63 12.71
C ALA A 117 -14.16 4.06 13.54
N VAL A 118 -15.01 3.10 13.93
CA VAL A 118 -16.14 3.33 14.82
C VAL A 118 -15.69 3.84 16.19
N LEU A 119 -14.71 3.19 16.83
CA LEU A 119 -14.21 3.59 18.15
C LEU A 119 -13.56 4.98 18.16
N LEU A 120 -12.96 5.39 17.04
CA LEU A 120 -12.33 6.70 16.88
C LEU A 120 -13.29 7.77 16.36
N GLU A 121 -14.54 7.41 16.05
CA GLU A 121 -15.51 8.28 15.39
C GLU A 121 -15.01 8.86 14.05
N ILE A 122 -14.17 8.08 13.34
CA ILE A 122 -13.63 8.43 12.02
C ILE A 122 -14.48 7.76 10.95
N PRO A 123 -15.08 8.52 10.02
CA PRO A 123 -15.77 7.94 8.86
C PRO A 123 -14.85 6.98 8.09
N ALA A 124 -15.36 5.83 7.70
CA ALA A 124 -14.64 4.86 6.89
C ALA A 124 -15.51 4.34 5.75
N VAL A 125 -14.86 3.95 4.66
CA VAL A 125 -15.50 3.25 3.54
C VAL A 125 -14.68 2.01 3.17
N VAL A 126 -15.36 0.92 2.86
CA VAL A 126 -14.76 -0.32 2.33
C VAL A 126 -15.14 -0.43 0.86
N LEU A 127 -14.17 -0.56 -0.04
CA LEU A 127 -14.40 -0.49 -1.50
C LEU A 127 -14.37 -1.86 -2.20
N ASP A 128 -13.37 -2.69 -1.87
CA ASP A 128 -13.18 -4.00 -2.46
C ASP A 128 -12.81 -4.97 -1.33
N ARG A 129 -13.74 -5.87 -1.00
CA ARG A 129 -13.62 -6.88 0.06
C ARG A 129 -13.79 -8.27 -0.56
#